data_AF-F2NPE2-F1
#
_entry.id   AF-F2NPE2-F1
#
_cell.length_a   1.000
_cell.length_b   1.000
_cell.length_c   1.000
_cell.angle_alpha   90.00
_cell.angle_beta   90.00
_cell.angle_gamma   90.00
#
_symmetry.space_group_name_H-M   'P 1'
#
loop_
_entity.id
_entity.type
_entity.pdbx_description
1 polymer ?
#
loop_
_entity_poly.entity_id
_entity_poly.type
_entity_poly.pdbx_seq_one_letter_code
_entity_poly.pdbx_strand_id
1 'polypeptide(L)'
;MIRRLPPELVREIAAGEVVTAPVDVVKELVENALDAGATRIEVELWAGGIEKIVVTDNGAGIPKAELPLALERHATSKLEDLSRIRTLGFRGEGLFAIRASARLRLTSRPADQLGGATVEAEGEAVTLVEHPAPPGTRVEVTRLFAHLPARRAALESPAAEGKKIVAYLTRVLLHRPYLRLRLAMDGEEKWVFAGGEALEAARFIWGPVTANRLLPVRMVQEGLRLEGLISRPELVRPRRDRLHLAVNGRPVEWPEGLLRAVVRAYRELLPAGQYPVGVLNLELPPEAVLVNTTPAKDRVRLLEPERVAEFVERAVSETLAAHPLARPLPELRPVEGVRPARGHRFPRLRYLGRFRDLYLIAEAEDELWVVDQHAAHERILFEELCRRYREEPPVELAHPELVPLTPEEEARYAERSAELTRAGLVLEPFGSRRYRVRSVPAFLAAHPELVAEVVKGALGPAGFEKAWRAVLGRLACLPAIRAGHPLAQASAQALLDQLAACETPWVCPHGRPTALVLSELELARRFGRRGQRAVPFREVEEEA
;
A
#
# COMPACT_ATOMS: atom_id res chain seq x y z
N MET A 1 5.26 -57.50 -6.59
CA MET A 1 4.46 -58.33 -5.67
C MET A 1 4.07 -57.44 -4.49
N ILE A 2 2.77 -57.24 -4.24
CA ILE A 2 2.26 -56.43 -3.12
C ILE A 2 2.28 -57.31 -1.85
N ARG A 3 2.79 -56.80 -0.73
CA ARG A 3 2.81 -57.51 0.57
C ARG A 3 2.35 -56.61 1.71
N ARG A 4 1.74 -57.19 2.74
CA ARG A 4 1.43 -56.47 4.00
C ARG A 4 2.74 -56.13 4.71
N LEU A 5 2.83 -54.90 5.21
CA LEU A 5 3.97 -54.43 5.98
C LEU A 5 3.94 -55.05 7.39
N PRO A 6 5.10 -55.38 7.98
CA PRO A 6 5.19 -55.77 9.38
C PRO A 6 4.58 -54.70 10.31
N PRO A 7 3.93 -55.07 11.42
CA PRO A 7 3.31 -54.12 12.35
C PRO A 7 4.29 -53.04 12.84
N GLU A 8 5.56 -53.39 13.02
CA GLU A 8 6.65 -52.46 13.38
C GLU A 8 6.85 -51.38 12.31
N LEU A 9 6.93 -51.76 11.04
CA LEU A 9 7.10 -50.80 9.94
C LEU A 9 5.85 -49.93 9.73
N VAL A 10 4.65 -50.48 9.96
CA VAL A 10 3.40 -49.71 9.94
C VAL A 10 3.40 -48.66 11.06
N ARG A 11 3.89 -48.99 12.25
CA ARG A 11 4.06 -48.04 13.35
C ARG A 11 5.08 -46.98 13.03
N GLU A 12 6.22 -47.35 12.44
CA GLU A 12 7.22 -46.37 12.01
C GLU A 12 6.64 -45.39 10.97
N ILE A 13 5.86 -45.90 10.00
CA ILE A 13 5.19 -45.04 9.01
C ILE A 13 4.16 -44.13 9.67
N ALA A 14 3.25 -44.67 10.50
CA ALA A 14 2.22 -43.90 11.18
C ALA A 14 2.79 -42.86 12.17
N ALA A 15 3.85 -43.22 12.90
CA ALA A 15 4.61 -42.30 13.74
C ALA A 15 5.27 -41.20 12.91
N GLY A 16 5.66 -41.48 11.65
CA GLY A 16 6.27 -40.52 10.72
C GLY A 16 5.30 -39.55 10.07
N GLU A 17 4.03 -39.92 10.02
CA GLU A 17 2.97 -39.06 9.48
C GLU A 17 2.49 -38.02 10.51
N VAL A 18 2.69 -38.27 11.81
CA VAL A 18 2.10 -37.46 12.90
C VAL A 18 3.15 -36.76 13.77
N VAL A 19 4.30 -37.39 14.08
CA VAL A 19 5.35 -36.79 14.94
C VAL A 19 6.69 -36.82 14.21
N THR A 20 7.13 -35.66 13.74
CA THR A 20 8.37 -35.47 12.98
C THR A 20 9.45 -34.71 13.75
N ALA A 21 9.04 -33.85 14.68
CA ALA A 21 9.93 -33.01 15.49
C ALA A 21 9.39 -32.81 16.92
N PRO A 22 10.23 -32.37 17.87
CA PRO A 22 9.81 -32.00 19.23
C PRO A 22 8.61 -31.04 19.28
N VAL A 23 8.51 -30.11 18.33
CA VAL A 23 7.38 -29.16 18.25
C VAL A 23 6.04 -29.84 17.99
N ASP A 24 6.01 -30.98 17.28
CA ASP A 24 4.77 -31.73 17.03
C ASP A 24 4.24 -32.35 18.32
N VAL A 25 5.14 -32.86 19.18
CA VAL A 25 4.81 -33.38 20.50
C VAL A 25 4.20 -32.27 21.37
N VAL A 26 4.87 -31.12 21.46
CA VAL A 26 4.36 -29.98 22.24
C VAL A 26 3.02 -29.50 21.69
N LYS A 27 2.88 -29.44 20.36
CA LYS A 27 1.63 -29.04 19.70
C LYS A 27 0.48 -29.94 20.11
N GLU A 28 0.61 -31.25 19.95
CA GLU A 28 -0.44 -32.21 20.30
C GLU A 28 -0.79 -32.18 21.80
N LEU A 29 0.20 -32.09 22.68
CA LEU A 29 -0.04 -32.05 24.13
C LEU A 29 -0.73 -30.75 24.55
N VAL A 30 -0.31 -29.60 24.01
CA VAL A 30 -0.95 -28.31 24.28
C VAL A 30 -2.36 -28.24 23.70
N GLU A 31 -2.58 -28.75 22.48
CA GLU A 31 -3.93 -28.84 21.89
C GLU A 31 -4.84 -29.73 22.74
N ASN A 32 -4.34 -30.85 23.25
CA ASN A 32 -5.11 -31.72 24.15
C ASN A 32 -5.45 -31.05 25.48
N ALA A 33 -4.52 -30.32 26.08
CA ALA A 33 -4.77 -29.54 27.29
C ALA A 33 -5.86 -28.47 27.05
N LEU A 34 -5.79 -27.75 25.93
CA LEU A 34 -6.79 -26.75 25.55
C LEU A 34 -8.18 -27.37 25.33
N ASP A 35 -8.25 -28.51 24.64
CA ASP A 35 -9.50 -29.25 24.45
C ASP A 35 -10.07 -29.77 25.78
N ALA A 36 -9.21 -30.07 26.76
CA ALA A 36 -9.62 -30.42 28.12
C ALA A 36 -10.04 -29.20 28.98
N GLY A 37 -10.11 -28.01 28.38
CA GLY A 37 -10.53 -26.78 29.06
C GLY A 37 -9.47 -26.17 29.97
N ALA A 38 -8.18 -26.50 29.78
CA ALA A 38 -7.11 -25.96 30.61
C ALA A 38 -7.03 -24.42 30.52
N THR A 39 -6.92 -23.79 31.69
CA THR A 39 -6.69 -22.34 31.83
C THR A 39 -5.25 -22.02 32.22
N ARG A 40 -4.47 -23.03 32.61
CA ARG A 40 -3.05 -22.96 32.93
C ARG A 40 -2.32 -24.13 32.28
N ILE A 41 -1.26 -23.82 31.55
CA ILE A 41 -0.36 -24.80 30.93
C ILE A 41 1.08 -24.45 31.30
N GLU A 42 1.85 -25.45 31.64
CA GLU A 42 3.28 -25.34 31.94
C GLU A 42 4.05 -26.27 31.00
N VAL A 43 5.05 -25.72 30.32
CA VAL A 43 5.90 -26.46 29.37
C VAL A 43 7.34 -26.40 29.86
N GLU A 44 7.97 -27.54 30.00
CA GLU A 44 9.38 -27.65 30.37
C GLU A 44 10.14 -28.44 29.31
N LEU A 45 11.27 -27.89 28.87
CA LEU A 45 12.08 -28.45 27.79
C LEU A 45 13.52 -28.65 28.27
N TRP A 46 14.12 -29.78 27.93
CA TRP A 46 15.56 -30.02 28.06
C TRP A 46 16.17 -30.30 26.71
N ALA A 47 17.31 -29.68 26.41
CA ALA A 47 17.99 -29.74 25.12
C ALA A 47 17.03 -29.48 23.96
N GLY A 48 16.24 -28.40 24.03
CA GLY A 48 15.27 -28.04 22.99
C GLY A 48 14.08 -29.00 22.84
N GLY A 49 13.84 -29.87 23.83
CA GLY A 49 12.81 -30.91 23.77
C GLY A 49 13.29 -32.24 23.20
N ILE A 50 14.58 -32.37 22.87
CA ILE A 50 15.15 -33.62 22.35
C ILE A 50 15.36 -34.64 23.47
N GLU A 51 15.83 -34.18 24.64
CA GLU A 51 16.06 -35.05 25.79
C GLU A 51 14.77 -35.30 26.57
N LYS A 52 14.04 -34.22 26.87
CA LYS A 52 12.82 -34.26 27.68
C LYS A 52 11.87 -33.12 27.34
N ILE A 53 10.59 -33.45 27.27
CA ILE A 53 9.46 -32.51 27.18
C ILE A 53 8.50 -32.85 28.33
N VAL A 54 8.08 -31.85 29.08
CA VAL A 54 7.00 -31.99 30.06
C VAL A 54 5.93 -30.96 29.77
N VAL A 55 4.68 -31.40 29.65
CA VAL A 55 3.51 -30.52 29.56
C VAL A 55 2.59 -30.84 30.72
N THR A 56 2.28 -29.83 31.53
CA THR A 56 1.37 -29.93 32.67
C THR A 56 0.21 -28.98 32.47
N ASP A 57 -1.02 -29.43 32.68
CA ASP A 57 -2.23 -28.64 32.56
C ASP A 57 -3.16 -28.83 33.76
N ASN A 58 -4.11 -27.91 33.91
CA ASN A 58 -5.19 -27.98 34.89
C ASN A 58 -6.56 -28.29 34.26
N GLY A 59 -6.58 -28.99 33.12
CA GLY A 59 -7.81 -29.37 32.44
C GLY A 59 -8.62 -30.43 33.19
N ALA A 60 -9.63 -30.97 32.52
CA ALA A 60 -10.55 -31.96 33.07
C ALA A 60 -9.88 -33.25 33.58
N GLY A 61 -8.69 -33.59 33.08
CA GLY A 61 -8.01 -34.84 33.38
C GLY A 61 -8.60 -36.05 32.64
N ILE A 62 -7.93 -37.19 32.78
CA ILE A 62 -8.31 -38.50 32.21
C ILE A 62 -8.58 -39.46 33.37
N PRO A 63 -9.76 -40.10 33.44
CA PRO A 63 -10.07 -41.09 34.46
C PRO A 63 -9.04 -42.22 34.50
N LYS A 64 -8.73 -42.73 35.70
CA LYS A 64 -7.65 -43.74 35.86
C LYS A 64 -7.89 -45.02 35.06
N ALA A 65 -9.17 -45.40 34.85
CA ALA A 65 -9.57 -46.55 34.05
C ALA A 65 -9.37 -46.35 32.53
N GLU A 66 -9.35 -45.10 32.07
CA GLU A 66 -9.22 -44.75 30.65
C GLU A 66 -7.78 -44.44 30.24
N LEU A 67 -6.85 -44.32 31.21
CA LEU A 67 -5.45 -44.00 30.95
C LEU A 67 -4.77 -44.97 29.97
N PRO A 68 -4.92 -46.31 30.09
CA PRO A 68 -4.35 -47.23 29.11
C PRO A 68 -4.99 -47.04 27.72
N LEU A 69 -6.31 -46.83 27.68
CA LEU A 69 -7.08 -46.65 26.45
C LEU A 69 -6.67 -45.36 25.71
N ALA A 70 -6.38 -44.28 26.44
CA ALA A 70 -5.89 -43.02 25.87
C ALA A 70 -4.56 -43.16 25.09
N LEU A 71 -3.83 -44.25 25.31
CA LEU A 71 -2.60 -44.59 24.59
C LEU A 71 -2.82 -45.53 23.41
N GLU A 72 -4.04 -46.01 23.16
CA GLU A 72 -4.37 -46.87 22.03
C GLU A 72 -4.69 -46.07 20.76
N ARG A 73 -4.58 -46.72 19.60
CA ARG A 73 -4.89 -46.08 18.32
C ARG A 73 -6.41 -45.99 18.13
N HIS A 74 -6.90 -44.85 17.63
CA HIS A 74 -8.33 -44.61 17.36
C HIS A 74 -9.22 -44.53 18.61
N ALA A 75 -8.64 -44.34 19.79
CA ALA A 75 -9.37 -44.02 21.01
C ALA A 75 -9.51 -42.50 21.14
N THR A 76 -10.73 -41.97 21.04
CA THR A 76 -11.02 -40.53 21.19
C THR A 76 -12.35 -40.32 21.90
N SER A 77 -12.40 -39.38 22.83
CA SER A 77 -13.63 -38.91 23.47
C SER A 77 -14.27 -37.72 22.73
N LYS A 78 -13.69 -37.28 21.61
CA LYS A 78 -13.96 -35.98 20.96
C LYS A 78 -14.77 -36.05 19.65
N LEU A 79 -15.13 -37.24 19.16
CA LEU A 79 -15.82 -37.41 17.87
C LEU A 79 -17.14 -38.18 18.01
N GLU A 80 -18.26 -37.51 17.71
CA GLU A 80 -19.55 -38.15 17.40
C GLU A 80 -19.92 -38.02 15.90
N ASP A 81 -19.49 -36.93 15.23
CA ASP A 81 -19.80 -36.64 13.82
C ASP A 81 -18.61 -35.88 13.14
N LEU A 82 -18.12 -36.42 12.02
CA LEU A 82 -17.01 -35.86 11.22
C LEU A 82 -17.34 -34.49 10.60
N SER A 83 -18.62 -34.12 10.49
CA SER A 83 -19.08 -32.87 9.88
C SER A 83 -19.06 -31.66 10.83
N ARG A 84 -18.84 -31.85 12.14
CA ARG A 84 -18.91 -30.79 13.18
C ARG A 84 -17.73 -30.81 14.16
N ILE A 85 -16.50 -30.71 13.64
CA ILE A 85 -15.29 -30.71 14.46
C ILE A 85 -15.16 -29.38 15.22
N ARG A 86 -15.40 -29.40 16.54
CA ARG A 86 -15.21 -28.25 17.45
C ARG A 86 -13.90 -28.32 18.27
N THR A 87 -13.22 -29.46 18.28
CA THR A 87 -11.99 -29.70 19.05
C THR A 87 -10.75 -29.58 18.16
N LEU A 88 -9.61 -29.19 18.76
CA LEU A 88 -8.34 -29.01 18.05
C LEU A 88 -7.71 -30.36 17.65
N GLY A 89 -7.82 -31.37 18.54
CA GLY A 89 -7.49 -32.77 18.27
C GLY A 89 -8.75 -33.60 18.04
N PHE A 90 -8.82 -34.36 16.94
CA PHE A 90 -9.98 -35.20 16.63
C PHE A 90 -9.67 -36.69 16.40
N ARG A 91 -8.43 -37.06 16.04
CA ARG A 91 -8.14 -38.42 15.53
C ARG A 91 -7.93 -39.52 16.58
N GLY A 92 -7.71 -39.18 17.85
CA GLY A 92 -7.31 -40.20 18.85
C GLY A 92 -5.97 -40.88 18.52
N GLU A 93 -5.09 -40.19 17.79
CA GLU A 93 -3.80 -40.74 17.33
C GLU A 93 -2.59 -40.03 17.95
N GLY A 94 -2.78 -38.86 18.59
CA GLY A 94 -1.67 -38.02 19.08
C GLY A 94 -0.84 -38.70 20.18
N LEU A 95 -1.47 -39.12 21.28
CA LEU A 95 -0.76 -39.79 22.38
C LEU A 95 -0.17 -41.14 21.94
N PHE A 96 -0.88 -41.88 21.08
CA PHE A 96 -0.36 -43.11 20.46
C PHE A 96 0.91 -42.83 19.63
N ALA A 97 0.91 -41.82 18.76
CA ALA A 97 2.07 -41.47 17.94
C ALA A 97 3.27 -41.02 18.78
N ILE A 98 3.02 -40.31 19.89
CA ILE A 98 4.06 -39.93 20.84
C ILE A 98 4.64 -41.17 21.53
N ARG A 99 3.80 -42.08 22.05
CA ARG A 99 4.26 -43.34 22.69
C ARG A 99 5.06 -44.21 21.71
N ALA A 100 4.69 -44.19 20.44
CA ALA A 100 5.39 -44.94 19.40
C ALA A 100 6.76 -44.36 19.06
N SER A 101 7.01 -43.09 19.42
CA SER A 101 8.23 -42.36 19.06
C SER A 101 9.18 -42.10 20.24
N ALA A 102 8.71 -42.30 21.47
CA ALA A 102 9.39 -41.89 22.70
C ALA A 102 8.94 -42.72 23.91
N ARG A 103 9.65 -42.60 25.03
CA ARG A 103 9.13 -43.04 26.34
C ARG A 103 8.17 -41.99 26.87
N LEU A 104 6.93 -42.40 27.16
CA LEU A 104 5.86 -41.55 27.64
C LEU A 104 5.51 -41.91 29.09
N ARG A 105 5.38 -40.90 29.95
CA ARG A 105 4.86 -41.00 31.31
C ARG A 105 3.73 -39.99 31.47
N LEU A 106 2.51 -40.48 31.59
CA LEU A 106 1.31 -39.65 31.67
C LEU A 106 0.64 -39.86 33.03
N THR A 107 0.59 -38.79 33.82
CA THR A 107 -0.12 -38.73 35.10
C THR A 107 -1.39 -37.92 34.90
N SER A 108 -2.54 -38.43 35.31
CA SER A 108 -3.78 -37.64 35.22
C SER A 108 -4.76 -37.95 36.35
N ARG A 109 -5.61 -36.97 36.65
CA ARG A 109 -6.71 -37.12 37.60
C ARG A 109 -7.85 -36.13 37.31
N PRO A 110 -9.10 -36.61 37.14
CA PRO A 110 -10.27 -35.77 37.17
C PRO A 110 -10.52 -35.11 38.53
N ALA A 111 -11.07 -33.90 38.55
CA ALA A 111 -11.25 -33.13 39.79
C ALA A 111 -12.14 -33.85 40.82
N ASP A 112 -13.12 -34.62 40.35
CA ASP A 112 -14.08 -35.42 41.10
C ASP A 112 -13.59 -36.84 41.44
N GLN A 113 -12.45 -37.28 40.89
CA GLN A 113 -11.89 -38.60 41.15
C GLN A 113 -10.96 -38.59 42.38
N LEU A 114 -11.17 -39.54 43.30
CA LEU A 114 -10.25 -39.80 44.41
C LEU A 114 -9.02 -40.58 43.92
N GLY A 115 -7.83 -40.00 44.11
CA GLY A 115 -6.58 -40.57 43.61
C GLY A 115 -6.43 -40.44 42.09
N GLY A 116 -5.20 -40.36 41.62
CA GLY A 116 -4.88 -40.40 40.19
C GLY A 116 -4.14 -41.67 39.84
N ALA A 117 -3.65 -41.73 38.61
CA ALA A 117 -2.72 -42.77 38.22
C ALA A 117 -1.71 -42.23 37.21
N THR A 118 -0.56 -42.91 37.15
CA THR A 118 0.43 -42.71 36.11
C THR A 118 0.46 -43.95 35.23
N VAL A 119 0.36 -43.72 33.93
CA VAL A 119 0.67 -44.71 32.91
C VAL A 119 2.05 -44.43 32.32
N GLU A 120 2.93 -45.42 32.33
CA GLU A 120 4.22 -45.38 31.64
C GLU A 120 4.16 -46.31 30.42
N ALA A 121 4.63 -45.80 29.28
CA ALA A 121 4.66 -46.54 28.03
C ALA A 121 6.01 -46.36 27.30
N GLU A 122 6.62 -47.48 26.89
CA GLU A 122 7.80 -47.53 26.01
C GLU A 122 7.66 -48.75 25.10
N GLY A 123 7.43 -48.54 23.80
CA GLY A 123 7.12 -49.62 22.86
C GLY A 123 5.79 -50.32 23.18
N GLU A 124 5.82 -51.64 23.39
CA GLU A 124 4.65 -52.44 23.78
C GLU A 124 4.45 -52.51 25.30
N ALA A 125 5.46 -52.12 26.09
CA ALA A 125 5.35 -52.16 27.54
C ALA A 125 4.49 -50.99 28.02
N VAL A 126 3.39 -51.30 28.71
CA VAL A 126 2.50 -50.33 29.35
C VAL A 126 2.30 -50.74 30.80
N THR A 127 2.61 -49.84 31.74
CA THR A 127 2.40 -50.06 33.18
C THR A 127 1.53 -48.96 33.75
N LEU A 128 0.59 -49.34 34.62
CA LEU A 128 -0.31 -48.41 35.31
C LEU A 128 -0.04 -48.48 36.82
N VAL A 129 0.21 -47.34 37.44
CA VAL A 129 0.41 -47.22 38.89
C VAL A 129 -0.53 -46.17 39.45
N GLU A 130 -1.42 -46.60 40.34
CA GLU A 130 -2.32 -45.68 41.06
C GLU A 130 -1.58 -44.98 42.20
N HIS A 131 -1.75 -43.66 42.31
CA HIS A 131 -1.18 -42.87 43.41
C HIS A 131 -1.88 -41.50 43.53
N PRO A 132 -1.72 -40.77 44.66
CA PRO A 132 -2.21 -39.40 44.76
C PRO A 132 -1.58 -38.49 43.69
N ALA A 133 -2.42 -37.70 43.00
CA ALA A 133 -2.01 -36.75 41.97
C ALA A 133 -2.87 -35.48 42.03
N PRO A 134 -2.39 -34.30 41.61
CA PRO A 134 -3.23 -33.10 41.49
C PRO A 134 -4.27 -33.26 40.35
N PRO A 135 -5.38 -32.50 40.36
CA PRO A 135 -6.29 -32.46 39.22
C PRO A 135 -5.59 -31.95 37.95
N GLY A 136 -5.98 -32.47 36.79
CA GLY A 136 -5.40 -32.14 35.49
C GLY A 136 -4.50 -33.25 34.96
N THR A 137 -3.67 -32.92 33.96
CA THR A 137 -2.80 -33.90 33.30
C THR A 137 -1.36 -33.41 33.26
N ARG A 138 -0.42 -34.32 33.49
CA ARG A 138 1.01 -34.11 33.28
C ARG A 138 1.55 -35.19 32.36
N VAL A 139 2.08 -34.79 31.21
CA VAL A 139 2.70 -35.69 30.24
C VAL A 139 4.19 -35.39 30.17
N GLU A 140 5.00 -36.41 30.41
CA GLU A 140 6.45 -36.38 30.28
C GLU A 140 6.89 -37.30 29.14
N VAL A 141 7.65 -36.75 28.20
CA VAL A 141 8.15 -37.42 27.02
C VAL A 141 9.67 -37.38 27.06
N THR A 142 10.31 -38.54 27.03
CA THR A 142 11.78 -38.68 27.06
C THR A 142 12.25 -39.62 25.97
N ARG A 143 13.54 -39.58 25.63
CA ARG A 143 14.16 -40.47 24.64
C ARG A 143 13.47 -40.40 23.26
N LEU A 144 13.07 -39.20 22.83
CA LEU A 144 12.44 -38.99 21.53
C LEU A 144 13.33 -39.52 20.40
N PHE A 145 12.75 -40.36 19.55
CA PHE A 145 13.39 -41.05 18.43
C PHE A 145 14.62 -41.91 18.80
N ALA A 146 14.78 -42.31 20.06
CA ALA A 146 15.93 -43.09 20.49
C ALA A 146 16.06 -44.44 19.76
N HIS A 147 14.94 -45.06 19.40
CA HIS A 147 14.88 -46.29 18.61
C HIS A 147 14.75 -46.04 17.10
N LEU A 148 14.76 -44.77 16.65
CA LEU A 148 14.63 -44.35 15.25
C LEU A 148 15.84 -43.49 14.84
N PRO A 149 17.02 -44.10 14.62
CA PRO A 149 18.29 -43.38 14.47
C PRO A 149 18.32 -42.40 13.29
N ALA A 150 17.72 -42.76 12.15
CA ALA A 150 17.63 -41.88 10.99
C ALA A 150 16.84 -40.60 11.29
N ARG A 151 15.77 -40.67 12.09
CA ARG A 151 14.99 -39.51 12.51
C ARG A 151 15.72 -38.67 13.53
N ARG A 152 16.33 -39.34 14.51
CA ARG A 152 17.14 -38.66 15.52
C ARG A 152 18.28 -37.86 14.88
N ALA A 153 18.89 -38.40 13.83
CA ALA A 153 19.93 -37.72 13.05
C ALA A 153 19.41 -36.58 12.17
N ALA A 154 18.12 -36.61 11.79
CA ALA A 154 17.48 -35.57 10.99
C ALA A 154 17.01 -34.35 11.81
N LEU A 155 17.01 -34.45 13.14
CA LEU A 155 16.70 -33.33 14.03
C LEU A 155 17.72 -32.20 13.88
N GLU A 156 17.25 -30.96 13.98
CA GLU A 156 18.16 -29.81 14.05
C GLU A 156 18.83 -29.71 15.43
N SER A 157 19.74 -28.75 15.57
CA SER A 157 20.37 -28.46 16.87
C SER A 157 19.32 -28.19 17.97
N PRO A 158 19.62 -28.52 19.24
CA PRO A 158 18.74 -28.23 20.38
C PRO A 158 18.19 -26.79 20.41
N ALA A 159 19.04 -25.81 20.11
CA ALA A 159 18.64 -24.41 20.08
C ALA A 159 17.63 -24.09 18.96
N ALA A 160 17.74 -24.75 17.80
CA ALA A 160 16.84 -24.54 16.68
C ALA A 160 15.46 -25.20 16.92
N GLU A 161 15.44 -26.43 17.45
CA GLU A 161 14.20 -27.09 17.85
C GLU A 161 13.48 -26.32 18.96
N GLY A 162 14.22 -25.85 19.98
CA GLY A 162 13.67 -24.97 21.02
C GLY A 162 13.03 -23.70 20.46
N LYS A 163 13.64 -23.05 19.44
CA LYS A 163 13.06 -21.88 18.77
C LYS A 163 11.75 -22.20 18.06
N LYS A 164 11.61 -23.37 17.44
CA LYS A 164 10.35 -23.79 16.81
C LYS A 164 9.23 -23.93 17.83
N ILE A 165 9.52 -24.50 19.00
CA ILE A 165 8.56 -24.62 20.11
C ILE A 165 8.18 -23.24 20.67
N VAL A 166 9.15 -22.37 20.91
CA VAL A 166 8.92 -20.99 21.35
C VAL A 166 8.03 -20.24 20.34
N ALA A 167 8.27 -20.39 19.05
CA ALA A 167 7.44 -19.78 18.00
C ALA A 167 6.01 -20.37 17.95
N TYR A 168 5.84 -21.65 18.28
CA TYR A 168 4.51 -22.25 18.45
C TYR A 168 3.78 -21.69 19.67
N LEU A 169 4.41 -21.71 20.85
CA LEU A 169 3.82 -21.20 22.09
C LEU A 169 3.52 -19.70 22.01
N THR A 170 4.34 -18.93 21.28
CA THR A 170 4.04 -17.53 20.94
C THR A 170 2.68 -17.38 20.28
N ARG A 171 2.38 -18.21 19.26
CA ARG A 171 1.10 -18.17 18.54
C ARG A 171 -0.06 -18.58 19.45
N VAL A 172 0.13 -19.62 20.26
CA VAL A 172 -0.88 -20.06 21.24
C VAL A 172 -1.24 -18.90 22.17
N LEU A 173 -0.24 -18.24 22.75
CA LEU A 173 -0.44 -17.15 23.69
C LEU A 173 -1.14 -15.94 23.06
N LEU A 174 -0.72 -15.54 21.85
CA LEU A 174 -1.32 -14.40 21.15
C LEU A 174 -2.78 -14.64 20.76
N HIS A 175 -3.14 -15.88 20.39
CA HIS A 175 -4.53 -16.24 20.08
C HIS A 175 -5.38 -16.50 21.34
N ARG A 176 -4.76 -16.82 22.47
CA ARG A 176 -5.44 -17.16 23.74
C ARG A 176 -4.83 -16.37 24.90
N PRO A 177 -5.05 -15.05 24.96
CA PRO A 177 -4.41 -14.21 25.96
C PRO A 177 -4.89 -14.50 27.39
N TYR A 178 -6.04 -15.16 27.57
CA TYR A 178 -6.51 -15.58 28.89
C TYR A 178 -5.74 -16.77 29.49
N LEU A 179 -4.98 -17.51 28.67
CA LEU A 179 -4.24 -18.70 29.09
C LEU A 179 -3.03 -18.30 29.96
N ARG A 180 -2.91 -18.91 31.15
CA ARG A 180 -1.68 -18.81 31.94
C ARG A 180 -0.66 -19.78 31.38
N LEU A 181 0.50 -19.26 30.95
CA LEU A 181 1.51 -20.07 30.27
C LEU A 181 2.87 -19.89 30.95
N ARG A 182 3.47 -21.00 31.38
CA ARG A 182 4.86 -21.05 31.88
C ARG A 182 5.71 -21.83 30.89
N LEU A 183 6.90 -21.31 30.56
CA LEU A 183 7.93 -22.02 29.79
C LEU A 183 9.24 -22.04 30.56
N ALA A 184 9.75 -23.22 30.87
CA ALA A 184 11.11 -23.42 31.38
C ALA A 184 11.96 -24.18 30.36
N MET A 185 13.23 -23.80 30.24
CA MET A 185 14.20 -24.44 29.35
C MET A 185 15.47 -24.73 30.14
N ASP A 186 15.88 -25.99 30.16
CA ASP A 186 17.08 -26.49 30.84
C ASP A 186 17.13 -26.11 32.34
N GLY A 187 15.97 -26.15 32.99
CA GLY A 187 15.78 -25.79 34.40
C GLY A 187 15.62 -24.29 34.67
N GLU A 188 15.83 -23.43 33.67
CA GLU A 188 15.65 -21.98 33.80
C GLU A 188 14.27 -21.54 33.32
N GLU A 189 13.60 -20.71 34.12
CA GLU A 189 12.33 -20.11 33.75
C GLU A 189 12.54 -19.03 32.68
N LYS A 190 11.93 -19.22 31.51
CA LYS A 190 12.02 -18.27 30.40
C LYS A 190 10.79 -17.39 30.33
N TRP A 191 9.59 -17.97 30.44
CA TRP A 191 8.33 -17.24 30.41
C TRP A 191 7.46 -17.57 31.63
N VAL A 192 6.87 -16.53 32.19
CA VAL A 192 5.72 -16.61 33.10
C VAL A 192 4.70 -15.58 32.66
N PHE A 193 3.63 -16.06 32.03
CA PHE A 193 2.52 -15.22 31.63
C PHE A 193 1.28 -15.55 32.46
N ALA A 194 0.75 -14.55 33.17
CA ALA A 194 -0.32 -14.71 34.15
C ALA A 194 -1.74 -14.71 33.55
N GLY A 195 -1.87 -14.61 32.23
CA GLY A 195 -3.13 -14.37 31.54
C GLY A 195 -3.51 -12.87 31.53
N GLY A 196 -4.30 -12.46 30.54
CA GLY A 196 -4.75 -11.08 30.35
C GLY A 196 -5.57 -10.91 29.08
N GLU A 197 -5.65 -9.67 28.58
CA GLU A 197 -6.26 -9.37 27.28
C GLU A 197 -5.21 -9.48 26.16
N ALA A 198 -5.66 -9.33 24.90
CA ALA A 198 -4.79 -9.47 23.74
C ALA A 198 -3.56 -8.53 23.78
N LEU A 199 -3.72 -7.33 24.34
CA LEU A 199 -2.65 -6.33 24.39
C LEU A 199 -1.55 -6.70 25.39
N GLU A 200 -1.91 -7.30 26.53
CA GLU A 200 -0.97 -7.82 27.52
C GLU A 200 -0.14 -8.96 26.93
N ALA A 201 -0.78 -9.89 26.21
CA ALA A 201 -0.07 -10.97 25.52
C ALA A 201 0.90 -10.42 24.46
N ALA A 202 0.46 -9.45 23.66
CA ALA A 202 1.32 -8.79 22.68
C ALA A 202 2.48 -8.02 23.33
N ARG A 203 2.25 -7.36 24.47
CA ARG A 203 3.28 -6.66 25.25
C ARG A 203 4.30 -7.63 25.83
N PHE A 204 3.87 -8.79 26.31
CA PHE A 204 4.74 -9.84 26.84
C PHE A 204 5.65 -10.42 25.75
N ILE A 205 5.09 -10.75 24.58
CA ILE A 205 5.84 -11.41 23.49
C ILE A 205 6.67 -10.42 22.66
N TRP A 206 6.09 -9.29 22.26
CA TRP A 206 6.72 -8.35 21.31
C TRP A 206 7.27 -7.08 21.97
N GLY A 207 7.11 -6.95 23.28
CA GLY A 207 7.55 -5.80 24.06
C GLY A 207 6.60 -4.59 23.97
N PRO A 208 6.78 -3.61 24.88
CA PRO A 208 5.88 -2.46 25.00
C PRO A 208 5.88 -1.53 23.78
N VAL A 209 7.03 -1.36 23.12
CA VAL A 209 7.17 -0.50 21.93
C VAL A 209 6.28 -0.99 20.79
N THR A 210 6.26 -2.30 20.55
CA THR A 210 5.42 -2.92 19.52
C THR A 210 3.96 -2.88 19.94
N ALA A 211 3.64 -3.33 21.16
CA ALA A 211 2.26 -3.43 21.64
C ALA A 211 1.53 -2.08 21.65
N ASN A 212 2.21 -0.99 22.05
CA ASN A 212 1.60 0.36 22.07
C ASN A 212 1.23 0.90 20.68
N ARG A 213 1.68 0.24 19.61
CA ARG A 213 1.37 0.56 18.21
C ARG A 213 0.41 -0.46 17.58
N LEU A 214 -0.26 -1.27 18.39
CA LEU A 214 -1.34 -2.15 17.93
C LEU A 214 -2.69 -1.50 18.21
N LEU A 215 -3.66 -1.83 17.35
CA LEU A 215 -5.04 -1.39 17.40
C LEU A 215 -5.94 -2.61 17.59
N PRO A 216 -6.89 -2.58 18.53
CA PRO A 216 -7.88 -3.63 18.67
C PRO A 216 -8.83 -3.62 17.47
N VAL A 217 -8.94 -4.76 16.81
CA VAL A 217 -9.92 -5.01 15.76
C VAL A 217 -11.07 -5.79 16.38
N ARG A 218 -12.30 -5.33 16.19
CA ARG A 218 -13.50 -6.06 16.60
C ARG A 218 -14.65 -5.76 15.65
N MET A 219 -15.15 -6.79 14.97
CA MET A 219 -16.31 -6.69 14.10
C MET A 219 -17.11 -7.99 14.15
N VAL A 220 -18.43 -7.88 14.15
CA VAL A 220 -19.37 -9.00 14.04
C VAL A 220 -20.41 -8.66 12.97
N GLN A 221 -20.58 -9.54 11.99
CA GLN A 221 -21.57 -9.36 10.93
C GLN A 221 -22.00 -10.69 10.31
N GLU A 222 -23.30 -10.92 10.21
CA GLU A 222 -23.89 -12.08 9.50
C GLU A 222 -23.29 -13.45 9.92
N GLY A 223 -23.00 -13.62 11.22
CA GLY A 223 -22.40 -14.85 11.74
C GLY A 223 -20.87 -14.94 11.59
N LEU A 224 -20.23 -13.96 10.95
CA LEU A 224 -18.78 -13.80 10.90
C LEU A 224 -18.33 -12.89 12.05
N ARG A 225 -17.22 -13.24 12.72
CA ARG A 225 -16.63 -12.40 13.76
C ARG A 225 -15.11 -12.33 13.58
N LEU A 226 -14.57 -11.12 13.60
CA LEU A 226 -13.13 -10.86 13.58
C LEU A 226 -12.75 -10.12 14.86
N GLU A 227 -11.83 -10.69 15.62
CA GLU A 227 -11.27 -10.07 16.82
C GLU A 227 -9.76 -10.20 16.87
N GLY A 228 -9.08 -9.20 17.43
CA GLY A 228 -7.64 -9.29 17.66
C GLY A 228 -6.95 -7.93 17.64
N LEU A 229 -5.70 -7.93 17.19
CA LEU A 229 -4.84 -6.76 17.14
C LEU A 229 -4.19 -6.63 15.77
N ILE A 230 -4.12 -5.40 15.25
CA ILE A 230 -3.38 -5.09 14.02
C ILE A 230 -2.55 -3.82 14.21
N SER A 231 -1.40 -3.71 13.56
CA SER A 231 -0.48 -2.60 13.76
C SER A 231 -0.96 -1.30 13.13
N ARG A 232 -0.58 -0.18 13.74
CA ARG A 232 -0.69 1.11 13.06
C ARG A 232 0.25 1.15 11.84
N PRO A 233 -0.02 1.98 10.82
CA PRO A 233 0.81 2.08 9.61
C PRO A 233 2.30 2.35 9.84
N GLU A 234 2.69 2.95 10.97
CA GLU A 234 4.10 3.23 11.26
C GLU A 234 4.87 1.99 11.75
N LEU A 235 4.16 0.90 12.06
CA LEU A 235 4.74 -0.37 12.48
C LEU A 235 4.50 -1.43 11.40
N VAL A 236 5.50 -1.61 10.56
CA VAL A 236 5.51 -2.53 9.42
C VAL A 236 6.75 -3.40 9.43
N ARG A 237 6.69 -4.54 8.74
CA ARG A 237 7.83 -5.46 8.59
C ARG A 237 7.94 -5.95 7.15
N PRO A 238 9.17 -6.24 6.66
CA PRO A 238 9.37 -6.85 5.35
C PRO A 238 8.93 -8.33 5.30
N ARG A 239 8.76 -8.97 6.46
CA ARG A 239 8.32 -10.35 6.59
C ARG A 239 7.00 -10.39 7.35
N ARG A 240 6.13 -11.33 6.97
CA ARG A 240 4.86 -11.63 7.67
C ARG A 240 5.05 -12.50 8.94
N ASP A 241 6.25 -12.51 9.51
CA ASP A 241 6.64 -13.37 10.63
C ASP A 241 5.87 -13.08 11.94
N ARG A 242 5.27 -11.88 12.04
CA ARG A 242 4.46 -11.43 13.17
C ARG A 242 3.02 -11.08 12.81
N LEU A 243 2.52 -11.66 11.72
CA LEU A 243 1.12 -11.55 11.33
C LEU A 243 0.49 -12.94 11.46
N HIS A 244 -0.36 -13.13 12.46
CA HIS A 244 -0.93 -14.43 12.80
C HIS A 244 -2.44 -14.43 12.59
N LEU A 245 -2.95 -15.57 12.10
CA LEU A 245 -4.37 -15.80 11.89
C LEU A 245 -4.78 -17.11 12.57
N ALA A 246 -5.91 -17.08 13.26
CA ALA A 246 -6.62 -18.29 13.66
C ALA A 246 -8.03 -18.27 13.08
N VAL A 247 -8.50 -19.45 12.66
CA VAL A 247 -9.87 -19.66 12.20
C VAL A 247 -10.55 -20.65 13.14
N ASN A 248 -11.67 -20.25 13.75
CA ASN A 248 -12.39 -21.05 14.75
C ASN A 248 -11.47 -21.57 15.87
N GLY A 249 -10.60 -20.69 16.38
CA GLY A 249 -9.63 -21.00 17.44
C GLY A 249 -8.40 -21.80 16.99
N ARG A 250 -8.30 -22.20 15.71
CA ARG A 250 -7.15 -22.94 15.19
C ARG A 250 -6.17 -21.99 14.48
N PRO A 251 -4.92 -21.88 14.93
CA PRO A 251 -3.90 -21.13 14.20
C PRO A 251 -3.66 -21.74 12.82
N VAL A 252 -3.70 -20.91 11.78
CA VAL A 252 -3.56 -21.33 10.37
C VAL A 252 -2.53 -20.47 9.64
N GLU A 253 -1.99 -21.00 8.55
CA GLU A 253 -1.33 -20.19 7.54
C GLU A 253 -2.34 -19.26 6.89
N TRP A 254 -1.87 -18.08 6.50
CA TRP A 254 -2.68 -17.09 5.81
C TRP A 254 -3.15 -17.60 4.45
N PRO A 255 -4.48 -17.74 4.22
CA PRO A 255 -5.00 -17.90 2.87
C PRO A 255 -4.69 -16.63 2.06
N GLU A 256 -4.20 -16.80 0.82
CA GLU A 256 -3.73 -15.68 -0.01
C GLU A 256 -4.80 -14.59 -0.23
N GLY A 257 -6.07 -14.99 -0.35
CA GLY A 257 -7.19 -14.05 -0.44
C GLY A 257 -7.35 -13.16 0.80
N LEU A 258 -7.27 -13.74 2.00
CA LEU A 258 -7.39 -12.99 3.25
C LEU A 258 -6.16 -12.13 3.52
N LEU A 259 -4.97 -12.61 3.16
CA LEU A 259 -3.75 -11.82 3.29
C LEU A 259 -3.82 -10.57 2.42
N ARG A 260 -4.24 -10.72 1.15
CA ARG A 260 -4.44 -9.59 0.24
C ARG A 260 -5.51 -8.64 0.75
N ALA A 261 -6.59 -9.14 1.34
CA ALA A 261 -7.63 -8.32 1.96
C ALA A 261 -7.09 -7.45 3.11
N VAL A 262 -6.30 -8.04 4.02
CA VAL A 262 -5.65 -7.29 5.11
C VAL A 262 -4.70 -6.24 4.54
N VAL A 263 -3.86 -6.60 3.56
CA VAL A 263 -2.93 -5.63 2.93
C VAL A 263 -3.70 -4.51 2.22
N ARG A 264 -4.77 -4.82 1.47
CA ARG A 264 -5.61 -3.85 0.77
C ARG A 264 -6.33 -2.90 1.73
N ALA A 265 -6.70 -3.36 2.92
CA ALA A 265 -7.30 -2.53 3.96
C ALA A 265 -6.39 -1.37 4.40
N TYR A 266 -5.06 -1.53 4.30
CA TYR A 266 -4.10 -0.45 4.58
C TYR A 266 -3.97 0.54 3.42
N ARG A 267 -4.45 0.22 2.21
CA ARG A 267 -4.36 1.09 1.02
C ARG A 267 -2.93 1.59 0.79
N GLU A 268 -2.74 2.90 0.69
CA GLU A 268 -1.44 3.56 0.51
C GLU A 268 -0.62 3.70 1.81
N LEU A 269 -1.19 3.32 2.97
CA LEU A 269 -0.52 3.42 4.27
C LEU A 269 0.56 2.34 4.48
N LEU A 270 0.55 1.27 3.66
CA LEU A 270 1.51 0.18 3.73
C LEU A 270 2.50 0.27 2.55
N PRO A 271 3.81 0.44 2.80
CA PRO A 271 4.79 0.41 1.72
C PRO A 271 4.77 -0.91 0.96
N ALA A 272 5.04 -0.86 -0.35
CA ALA A 272 5.07 -2.05 -1.19
C ALA A 272 6.03 -3.13 -0.64
N GLY A 273 5.55 -4.37 -0.57
CA GLY A 273 6.32 -5.51 -0.06
C GLY A 273 6.45 -5.57 1.47
N GLN A 274 5.74 -4.72 2.22
CA GLN A 274 5.68 -4.79 3.68
C GLN A 274 4.36 -5.38 4.17
N TYR A 275 4.38 -5.84 5.41
CA TYR A 275 3.25 -6.47 6.09
C TYR A 275 3.02 -5.80 7.45
N PRO A 276 1.75 -5.69 7.88
CA PRO A 276 1.44 -5.27 9.24
C PRO A 276 1.86 -6.34 10.26
N VAL A 277 1.95 -5.94 11.51
CA VAL A 277 2.12 -6.82 12.67
C VAL A 277 0.76 -7.02 13.31
N GLY A 278 0.39 -8.24 13.67
CA GLY A 278 -0.90 -8.46 14.31
C GLY A 278 -1.23 -9.92 14.57
N VAL A 279 -2.31 -10.09 15.31
CA VAL A 279 -2.92 -11.39 15.60
C VAL A 279 -4.42 -11.24 15.40
N LEU A 280 -5.00 -12.03 14.52
CA LEU A 280 -6.41 -11.98 14.18
C LEU A 280 -7.05 -13.35 14.42
N ASN A 281 -8.20 -13.35 15.06
CA ASN A 281 -9.06 -14.50 15.31
C ASN A 281 -10.34 -14.31 14.50
N LEU A 282 -10.54 -15.20 13.53
CA LEU A 282 -11.70 -15.22 12.67
C LEU A 282 -12.60 -16.38 13.06
N GLU A 283 -13.81 -16.08 13.52
CA GLU A 283 -14.85 -17.06 13.80
C GLU A 283 -15.83 -17.08 12.62
N LEU A 284 -16.04 -18.29 12.08
CA LEU A 284 -16.87 -18.59 10.93
C LEU A 284 -17.87 -19.70 11.29
N PRO A 285 -19.07 -19.72 10.71
CA PRO A 285 -19.98 -20.86 10.83
C PRO A 285 -19.27 -22.17 10.40
N PRO A 286 -19.46 -23.29 11.10
CA PRO A 286 -18.79 -24.57 10.79
C PRO A 286 -18.96 -25.01 9.33
N GLU A 287 -20.12 -24.75 8.75
CA GLU A 287 -20.48 -25.02 7.36
C GLU A 287 -19.73 -24.15 6.33
N ALA A 288 -19.00 -23.12 6.75
CA ALA A 288 -18.24 -22.22 5.87
C ALA A 288 -16.75 -22.59 5.76
N VAL A 289 -16.27 -23.59 6.52
CA VAL A 289 -14.85 -23.94 6.62
C VAL A 289 -14.62 -25.45 6.63
N LEU A 290 -13.77 -25.92 5.71
CA LEU A 290 -13.25 -27.28 5.73
C LEU A 290 -11.88 -27.31 6.42
N VAL A 291 -11.82 -27.99 7.57
CA VAL A 291 -10.65 -28.02 8.49
C VAL A 291 -9.69 -29.18 8.20
N ASN A 292 -10.16 -30.24 7.52
CA ASN A 292 -9.42 -31.47 7.27
C ASN A 292 -8.74 -31.50 5.89
N THR A 293 -7.97 -30.47 5.55
CA THR A 293 -7.31 -30.38 4.22
C THR A 293 -5.86 -30.85 4.20
N THR A 294 -5.14 -30.80 5.32
CA THR A 294 -3.73 -31.21 5.41
C THR A 294 -3.46 -32.00 6.70
N PRO A 295 -2.47 -32.93 6.70
CA PRO A 295 -2.01 -33.60 7.92
C PRO A 295 -1.49 -32.62 8.99
N ALA A 296 -0.81 -31.55 8.56
CA ALA A 296 -0.17 -30.57 9.45
C ALA A 296 -1.14 -29.62 10.18
N LYS A 297 -2.46 -29.70 9.93
CA LYS A 297 -3.51 -28.94 10.61
C LYS A 297 -3.41 -27.41 10.46
N ASP A 298 -2.58 -26.93 9.56
CA ASP A 298 -2.19 -25.53 9.41
C ASP A 298 -2.91 -24.80 8.27
N ARG A 299 -3.62 -25.52 7.40
CA ARG A 299 -4.37 -24.95 6.29
C ARG A 299 -5.86 -25.25 6.46
N VAL A 300 -6.69 -24.31 6.04
CA VAL A 300 -8.15 -24.44 5.97
C VAL A 300 -8.62 -24.04 4.59
N ARG A 301 -9.70 -24.67 4.12
CA ARG A 301 -10.37 -24.26 2.88
C ARG A 301 -11.68 -23.55 3.22
N LEU A 302 -11.76 -22.28 2.84
CA LEU A 302 -12.97 -21.48 2.95
C LEU A 302 -13.90 -21.83 1.79
N LEU A 303 -15.20 -21.95 2.07
CA LEU A 303 -16.21 -22.23 1.05
C LEU A 303 -16.68 -20.97 0.33
N GLU A 304 -16.71 -19.83 1.03
CA GLU A 304 -17.01 -18.50 0.47
C GLU A 304 -15.82 -17.53 0.69
N PRO A 305 -14.66 -17.76 0.05
CA PRO A 305 -13.43 -17.00 0.34
C PRO A 305 -13.56 -15.50 0.04
N GLU A 306 -14.31 -15.10 -0.97
CA GLU A 306 -14.51 -13.70 -1.36
C GLU A 306 -15.29 -12.93 -0.29
N ARG A 307 -16.41 -13.50 0.17
CA ARG A 307 -17.25 -12.92 1.23
C ARG A 307 -16.46 -12.72 2.53
N VAL A 308 -15.66 -13.73 2.91
CA VAL A 308 -14.82 -13.65 4.10
C VAL A 308 -13.69 -12.62 3.93
N ALA A 309 -13.09 -12.52 2.74
CA ALA A 309 -12.06 -11.53 2.44
C ALA A 309 -12.59 -10.09 2.54
N GLU A 310 -13.76 -9.80 1.96
CA GLU A 310 -14.41 -8.50 2.05
C GLU A 310 -14.74 -8.12 3.50
N PHE A 311 -15.23 -9.07 4.29
CA PHE A 311 -15.48 -8.88 5.72
C PHE A 311 -14.20 -8.51 6.48
N VAL A 312 -13.10 -9.25 6.27
CA VAL A 312 -11.81 -9.00 6.92
C VAL A 312 -11.25 -7.63 6.53
N GLU A 313 -11.30 -7.28 5.24
CA GLU A 313 -10.84 -5.97 4.79
C GLU A 313 -11.63 -4.82 5.40
N ARG A 314 -12.96 -4.94 5.42
CA ARG A 314 -13.82 -3.91 6.03
C ARG A 314 -13.50 -3.74 7.51
N ALA A 315 -13.38 -4.84 8.27
CA ALA A 315 -13.05 -4.79 9.69
C ALA A 315 -11.72 -4.09 9.98
N VAL A 316 -10.68 -4.39 9.19
CA VAL A 316 -9.37 -3.73 9.32
C VAL A 316 -9.44 -2.28 8.86
N SER A 317 -10.12 -1.98 7.74
CA SER A 317 -10.24 -0.62 7.21
C SER A 317 -11.00 0.30 8.17
N GLU A 318 -12.07 -0.17 8.81
CA GLU A 318 -12.82 0.61 9.80
C GLU A 318 -12.00 0.84 11.07
N THR A 319 -11.25 -0.17 11.53
CA THR A 319 -10.34 -0.04 12.68
C THR A 319 -9.26 1.02 12.40
N LEU A 320 -8.68 1.02 11.20
CA LEU A 320 -7.72 2.05 10.79
C LEU A 320 -8.41 3.42 10.70
N ALA A 321 -9.55 3.55 10.04
CA ALA A 321 -10.26 4.82 9.88
C ALA A 321 -10.67 5.47 11.22
N ALA A 322 -11.00 4.65 12.22
CA ALA A 322 -11.37 5.12 13.57
C ALA A 322 -10.18 5.68 14.37
N HIS A 323 -8.94 5.40 13.98
CA HIS A 323 -7.76 5.87 14.71
C HIS A 323 -7.26 7.24 14.21
N PRO A 324 -7.07 8.26 15.08
CA PRO A 324 -6.73 9.63 14.68
C PRO A 324 -5.45 9.79 13.83
N LEU A 325 -4.51 8.85 13.95
CA LEU A 325 -3.25 8.81 13.19
C LEU A 325 -3.35 8.03 11.86
N ALA A 326 -4.50 7.42 11.58
CA ALA A 326 -4.85 6.89 10.26
C ALA A 326 -5.88 7.81 9.55
N ARG A 327 -5.97 9.07 9.98
CA ARG A 327 -6.20 10.13 9.00
C ARG A 327 -5.03 10.04 8.03
N PRO A 328 -5.25 9.76 6.73
CA PRO A 328 -4.20 10.04 5.78
C PRO A 328 -3.77 11.48 6.03
N LEU A 329 -2.45 11.75 6.04
CA LEU A 329 -1.96 13.08 5.70
C LEU A 329 -2.87 13.56 4.57
N PRO A 330 -3.49 14.76 4.62
CA PRO A 330 -4.22 15.24 3.46
C PRO A 330 -3.27 15.03 2.30
N GLU A 331 -3.70 14.20 1.33
CA GLU A 331 -2.91 13.94 0.13
C GLU A 331 -2.29 15.30 -0.23
N LEU A 332 -0.98 15.33 -0.46
CA LEU A 332 -0.42 16.44 -1.21
C LEU A 332 -1.06 16.34 -2.59
N ARG A 333 -2.31 16.80 -2.67
CA ARG A 333 -3.02 17.01 -3.91
C ARG A 333 -2.06 17.91 -4.65
N PRO A 334 -1.66 17.56 -5.88
CA PRO A 334 -0.93 18.49 -6.71
C PRO A 334 -1.72 19.78 -6.61
N VAL A 335 -1.07 20.81 -6.06
CA VAL A 335 -1.69 22.09 -5.84
C VAL A 335 -2.31 22.44 -7.20
N GLU A 336 -3.65 22.56 -7.26
CA GLU A 336 -4.31 22.85 -8.54
C GLU A 336 -3.53 24.00 -9.18
N GLY A 337 -3.08 23.76 -10.42
CA GLY A 337 -2.17 24.67 -11.11
C GLY A 337 -2.72 26.08 -11.05
N VAL A 338 -1.83 27.06 -10.97
CA VAL A 338 -2.22 28.47 -11.01
C VAL A 338 -3.19 28.66 -12.17
N ARG A 339 -4.38 29.21 -11.89
CA ARG A 339 -5.41 29.32 -12.90
C ARG A 339 -5.01 30.46 -13.84
N PRO A 340 -5.17 30.31 -15.17
CA PRO A 340 -5.12 31.47 -16.05
C PRO A 340 -6.19 32.45 -15.58
N ALA A 341 -5.85 33.73 -15.56
CA ALA A 341 -6.77 34.78 -15.17
C ALA A 341 -8.08 34.69 -15.98
N ARG A 342 -9.22 34.78 -15.29
CA ARG A 342 -10.54 34.86 -15.92
C ARG A 342 -11.25 36.09 -15.38
N GLY A 343 -11.20 37.18 -16.15
CA GLY A 343 -11.90 38.42 -15.88
C GLY A 343 -12.19 39.16 -17.19
N HIS A 344 -13.22 40.03 -17.20
CA HIS A 344 -13.60 40.79 -18.38
C HIS A 344 -12.66 41.98 -18.70
N ARG A 345 -11.73 42.32 -17.80
CA ARG A 345 -10.69 43.35 -17.99
C ARG A 345 -9.37 42.93 -17.35
N PHE A 346 -8.26 43.25 -18.00
CA PHE A 346 -6.92 43.04 -17.48
C PHE A 346 -6.56 44.21 -16.55
N PRO A 347 -6.22 43.96 -15.28
CA PRO A 347 -5.98 45.05 -14.33
C PRO A 347 -4.63 45.73 -14.60
N ARG A 348 -4.46 46.95 -14.07
CA ARG A 348 -3.14 47.58 -14.02
C ARG A 348 -2.28 46.87 -12.98
N LEU A 349 -1.16 46.32 -13.43
CA LEU A 349 -0.27 45.51 -12.60
C LEU A 349 0.88 46.36 -12.05
N ARG A 350 1.15 46.27 -10.74
CA ARG A 350 2.36 46.84 -10.13
C ARG A 350 3.48 45.81 -10.12
N TYR A 351 4.61 46.09 -10.77
CA TYR A 351 5.76 45.20 -10.77
C TYR A 351 6.38 45.07 -9.37
N LEU A 352 6.56 43.83 -8.90
CA LEU A 352 7.15 43.50 -7.60
C LEU A 352 8.55 42.90 -7.73
N GLY A 353 8.81 42.15 -8.78
CA GLY A 353 10.08 41.45 -8.93
C GLY A 353 10.07 40.45 -10.08
N ARG A 354 11.15 39.68 -10.18
CA ARG A 354 11.34 38.70 -11.25
C ARG A 354 11.76 37.35 -10.69
N PHE A 355 11.35 36.29 -11.37
CA PHE A 355 11.75 34.92 -11.06
C PHE A 355 12.45 34.28 -12.25
N ARG A 356 13.72 33.89 -12.04
CA ARG A 356 14.60 33.21 -13.02
C ARG A 356 14.75 33.94 -14.37
N ASP A 357 14.61 35.26 -14.38
CA ASP A 357 14.64 36.11 -15.59
C ASP A 357 13.64 35.67 -16.68
N LEU A 358 12.57 34.98 -16.29
CA LEU A 358 11.54 34.45 -17.18
C LEU A 358 10.15 34.98 -16.83
N TYR A 359 9.88 35.10 -15.53
CA TYR A 359 8.56 35.48 -15.04
C TYR A 359 8.64 36.80 -14.30
N LEU A 360 7.77 37.73 -14.67
CA LEU A 360 7.54 38.95 -13.92
C LEU A 360 6.51 38.66 -12.85
N ILE A 361 6.84 39.04 -11.61
CA ILE A 361 5.96 38.97 -10.46
C ILE A 361 5.37 40.36 -10.28
N ALA A 362 4.04 40.44 -10.29
CA ALA A 362 3.32 41.69 -10.13
C ALA A 362 2.12 41.48 -9.19
N GLU A 363 1.47 42.57 -8.81
CA GLU A 363 0.24 42.52 -8.02
C GLU A 363 -0.82 43.46 -8.56
N ALA A 364 -2.07 43.10 -8.31
CA ALA A 364 -3.25 43.93 -8.48
C ALA A 364 -4.40 43.34 -7.66
N GLU A 365 -5.25 44.19 -7.08
CA GLU A 365 -6.51 43.79 -6.43
C GLU A 365 -6.37 42.63 -5.41
N ASP A 366 -5.33 42.67 -4.55
CA ASP A 366 -4.99 41.63 -3.56
C ASP A 366 -4.65 40.25 -4.15
N GLU A 367 -4.26 40.21 -5.43
CA GLU A 367 -3.81 39.01 -6.11
C GLU A 367 -2.34 39.14 -6.55
N LEU A 368 -1.63 38.01 -6.48
CA LEU A 368 -0.28 37.87 -7.00
C LEU A 368 -0.35 37.37 -8.45
N TRP A 369 0.26 38.13 -9.34
CA TRP A 369 0.31 37.87 -10.78
C TRP A 369 1.69 37.35 -11.17
N VAL A 370 1.70 36.28 -11.96
CA VAL A 370 2.91 35.72 -12.57
C VAL A 370 2.76 35.82 -14.08
N VAL A 371 3.54 36.70 -14.70
CA VAL A 371 3.48 37.00 -16.14
C VAL A 371 4.71 36.42 -16.83
N ASP A 372 4.50 35.61 -17.86
CA ASP A 372 5.58 35.15 -18.73
C ASP A 372 6.03 36.29 -19.64
N GLN A 373 7.25 36.78 -19.44
CA GLN A 373 7.75 37.97 -20.14
C GLN A 373 7.82 37.78 -21.66
N HIS A 374 8.09 36.55 -22.11
CA HIS A 374 8.20 36.22 -23.53
C HIS A 374 6.80 36.15 -24.15
N ALA A 375 5.88 35.42 -23.54
CA ALA A 375 4.50 35.31 -24.02
C ALA A 375 3.78 36.67 -24.04
N ALA A 376 4.03 37.51 -23.03
CA ALA A 376 3.51 38.86 -22.96
C ALA A 376 4.05 39.75 -24.09
N HIS A 377 5.37 39.73 -24.33
CA HIS A 377 5.95 40.52 -25.42
C HIS A 377 5.51 40.02 -26.80
N GLU A 378 5.40 38.70 -27.00
CA GLU A 378 4.82 38.12 -28.24
C GLU A 378 3.40 38.65 -28.50
N ARG A 379 2.56 38.77 -27.47
CA ARG A 379 1.20 39.31 -27.59
C ARG A 379 1.21 40.78 -27.99
N ILE A 380 2.01 41.60 -27.32
CA ILE A 380 2.12 43.04 -27.61
C ILE A 380 2.53 43.25 -29.08
N LEU A 381 3.61 42.59 -29.50
CA LEU A 381 4.13 42.69 -30.87
C LEU A 381 3.14 42.18 -31.91
N PHE A 382 2.41 41.11 -31.60
CA PHE A 382 1.40 40.57 -32.50
C PHE A 382 0.23 41.52 -32.74
N GLU A 383 -0.29 42.14 -31.68
CA GLU A 383 -1.38 43.12 -31.82
C GLU A 383 -0.90 44.40 -32.52
N GLU A 384 0.34 44.82 -32.24
CA GLU A 384 0.98 45.90 -32.97
C GLU A 384 1.10 45.57 -34.47
N LEU A 385 1.57 44.37 -34.84
CA LEU A 385 1.62 43.93 -36.24
C LEU A 385 0.22 43.86 -36.88
N CYS A 386 -0.79 43.40 -36.15
CA CYS A 386 -2.17 43.38 -36.63
C CYS A 386 -2.74 44.80 -36.85
N ARG A 387 -2.33 45.77 -36.02
CA ARG A 387 -2.70 47.18 -36.18
C ARG A 387 -1.99 47.77 -37.40
N ARG A 388 -0.66 47.60 -37.50
CA ARG A 388 0.15 48.06 -38.64
C ARG A 388 -0.34 47.47 -39.95
N TYR A 389 -0.70 46.18 -39.98
CA TYR A 389 -1.31 45.53 -41.13
C TYR A 389 -2.64 46.18 -41.58
N ARG A 390 -3.45 46.68 -40.64
CA ARG A 390 -4.73 47.35 -40.94
C ARG A 390 -4.56 48.80 -41.37
N GLU A 391 -3.56 49.49 -40.82
CA GLU A 391 -3.41 50.94 -40.95
C GLU A 391 -2.37 51.36 -41.99
N GLU A 392 -1.31 50.56 -42.20
CA GLU A 392 -0.23 50.86 -43.14
C GLU A 392 -0.55 50.30 -44.54
N PRO A 393 -0.48 51.12 -45.61
CA PRO A 393 -0.66 50.60 -46.96
C PRO A 393 0.49 49.66 -47.35
N PRO A 394 0.24 48.65 -48.21
CA PRO A 394 1.29 47.82 -48.77
C PRO A 394 2.31 48.67 -49.55
N VAL A 395 3.56 48.23 -49.56
CA VAL A 395 4.64 48.88 -50.31
C VAL A 395 5.14 47.97 -51.41
N GLU A 396 5.60 48.57 -52.52
CA GLU A 396 6.29 47.82 -53.57
C GLU A 396 7.74 47.55 -53.18
N LEU A 397 8.23 46.34 -53.44
CA LEU A 397 9.63 46.00 -53.21
C LEU A 397 10.51 46.61 -54.30
N ALA A 398 11.56 47.32 -53.91
CA ALA A 398 12.56 47.86 -54.84
C ALA A 398 13.24 46.74 -55.67
N HIS A 399 13.38 45.56 -55.07
CA HIS A 399 13.86 44.34 -55.72
C HIS A 399 12.83 43.21 -55.48
N PRO A 400 12.05 42.82 -56.51
CA PRO A 400 11.06 41.77 -56.35
C PRO A 400 11.68 40.41 -56.01
N GLU A 401 11.15 39.76 -54.98
CA GLU A 401 11.65 38.46 -54.50
C GLU A 401 11.04 37.30 -55.30
N LEU A 402 11.86 36.29 -55.66
CA LEU A 402 11.40 35.11 -56.39
C LEU A 402 11.13 33.94 -55.43
N VAL A 403 9.87 33.53 -55.34
CA VAL A 403 9.42 32.44 -54.46
C VAL A 403 9.05 31.22 -55.29
N PRO A 404 9.72 30.07 -55.12
CA PRO A 404 9.30 28.81 -55.74
C PRO A 404 8.13 28.21 -54.95
N LEU A 405 7.05 27.86 -55.65
CA LEU A 405 5.88 27.20 -55.09
C LEU A 405 5.84 25.72 -55.48
N THR A 406 5.43 24.88 -54.54
CA THR A 406 5.07 23.49 -54.80
C THR A 406 3.74 23.40 -55.57
N PRO A 407 3.41 22.26 -56.20
CA PRO A 407 2.12 22.09 -56.89
C PRO A 407 0.91 22.38 -55.99
N GLU A 408 1.00 22.01 -54.71
CA GLU A 408 -0.08 22.24 -53.74
C GLU A 408 -0.21 23.72 -53.37
N GLU A 409 0.91 24.42 -53.16
CA GLU A 409 0.92 25.87 -52.88
C GLU A 409 0.44 26.68 -54.09
N GLU A 410 0.78 26.25 -55.30
CA GLU A 410 0.31 26.86 -56.56
C GLU A 410 -1.20 26.68 -56.76
N ALA A 411 -1.74 25.50 -56.45
CA ALA A 411 -3.19 25.29 -56.44
C ALA A 411 -3.89 26.21 -55.43
N ARG A 412 -3.36 26.32 -54.20
CA ARG A 412 -3.91 27.23 -53.19
C ARG A 412 -3.76 28.70 -53.57
N TYR A 413 -2.68 29.07 -54.26
CA TYR A 413 -2.50 30.42 -54.77
C TYR A 413 -3.59 30.77 -55.80
N ALA A 414 -3.88 29.86 -56.72
CA ALA A 414 -4.96 30.05 -57.70
C ALA A 414 -6.32 30.29 -57.01
N GLU A 415 -6.60 29.56 -55.93
CA GLU A 415 -7.83 29.71 -55.15
C GLU A 415 -7.89 30.99 -54.29
N ARG A 416 -6.75 31.50 -53.81
CA ARG A 416 -6.67 32.54 -52.75
C ARG A 416 -5.98 33.84 -53.18
N SER A 417 -5.65 33.98 -54.46
CA SER A 417 -4.90 35.14 -55.01
C SER A 417 -5.51 36.49 -54.63
N ALA A 418 -6.85 36.60 -54.60
CA ALA A 418 -7.56 37.80 -54.20
C ALA A 418 -7.39 38.13 -52.70
N GLU A 419 -7.30 37.12 -51.84
CA GLU A 419 -7.06 37.29 -50.40
C GLU A 419 -5.63 37.73 -50.11
N LEU A 420 -4.65 37.12 -50.78
CA LEU A 420 -3.24 37.52 -50.74
C LEU A 420 -3.05 38.96 -51.19
N THR A 421 -3.69 39.34 -52.30
CA THR A 421 -3.65 40.71 -52.82
C THR A 421 -4.24 41.71 -51.81
N ARG A 422 -5.38 41.38 -51.18
CA ARG A 422 -5.98 42.20 -50.11
C ARG A 422 -5.08 42.33 -48.89
N ALA A 423 -4.26 41.31 -48.63
CA ALA A 423 -3.24 41.37 -47.59
C ALA A 423 -1.93 42.04 -48.03
N GLY A 424 -1.91 42.68 -49.20
CA GLY A 424 -0.73 43.39 -49.70
C GLY A 424 0.34 42.49 -50.28
N LEU A 425 0.08 41.19 -50.47
CA LEU A 425 0.98 40.24 -51.12
C LEU A 425 0.58 40.08 -52.59
N VAL A 426 1.25 40.83 -53.46
CA VAL A 426 1.01 40.77 -54.91
C VAL A 426 2.05 39.85 -55.55
N LEU A 427 1.61 38.73 -56.10
CA LEU A 427 2.45 37.73 -56.77
C LEU A 427 2.19 37.73 -58.28
N GLU A 428 3.25 37.67 -59.07
CA GLU A 428 3.20 37.58 -60.52
C GLU A 428 3.92 36.28 -60.98
N PRO A 429 3.31 35.44 -61.85
CA PRO A 429 3.98 34.26 -62.37
C PRO A 429 5.29 34.60 -63.10
N PHE A 430 6.37 33.89 -62.82
CA PHE A 430 7.69 34.09 -63.43
C PHE A 430 8.37 32.74 -63.76
N GLY A 431 7.94 32.13 -64.86
CA GLY A 431 8.43 30.81 -65.30
C GLY A 431 7.64 29.65 -64.69
N SER A 432 8.22 28.45 -64.68
CA SER A 432 7.57 27.25 -64.16
C SER A 432 7.62 27.20 -62.63
N ARG A 433 6.46 27.35 -61.98
CA ARG A 433 6.28 27.25 -60.51
C ARG A 433 7.09 28.24 -59.68
N ARG A 434 7.43 29.39 -60.26
CA ARG A 434 8.11 30.49 -59.57
C ARG A 434 7.28 31.74 -59.70
N TYR A 435 7.16 32.47 -58.61
CA TYR A 435 6.34 33.67 -58.52
C TYR A 435 7.19 34.82 -58.00
N ARG A 436 7.05 35.98 -58.64
CA ARG A 436 7.68 37.22 -58.25
C ARG A 436 6.76 37.97 -57.30
N VAL A 437 7.25 38.27 -56.10
CA VAL A 437 6.53 39.07 -55.12
C VAL A 437 6.84 40.54 -55.38
N ARG A 438 5.82 41.29 -55.80
CA ARG A 438 5.95 42.71 -56.17
C ARG A 438 5.66 43.65 -55.01
N SER A 439 4.66 43.31 -54.19
CA SER A 439 4.25 44.12 -53.05
C SER A 439 4.12 43.23 -51.81
N VAL A 440 4.41 43.83 -50.66
CA VAL A 440 4.28 43.23 -49.33
C VAL A 440 3.70 44.27 -48.35
N PRO A 441 3.10 43.83 -47.23
CA PRO A 441 2.85 44.72 -46.09
C PRO A 441 4.07 45.56 -45.69
N ALA A 442 3.87 46.83 -45.33
CA ALA A 442 4.95 47.77 -45.03
C ALA A 442 5.94 47.27 -43.96
N PHE A 443 5.46 46.59 -42.91
CA PHE A 443 6.32 46.02 -41.87
C PHE A 443 7.26 44.91 -42.36
N LEU A 444 6.99 44.27 -43.51
CA LEU A 444 7.87 43.25 -44.11
C LEU A 444 8.91 43.84 -45.05
N ALA A 445 8.76 45.10 -45.47
CA ALA A 445 9.69 45.71 -46.41
C ALA A 445 11.12 45.83 -45.87
N ALA A 446 11.26 45.94 -44.54
CA ALA A 446 12.55 45.94 -43.86
C ALA A 446 13.17 44.54 -43.69
N HIS A 447 12.44 43.48 -44.05
CA HIS A 447 12.80 42.07 -43.84
C HIS A 447 12.58 41.21 -45.10
N PRO A 448 13.25 41.53 -46.23
CA PRO A 448 13.09 40.81 -47.49
C PRO A 448 13.36 39.30 -47.36
N GLU A 449 14.25 38.90 -46.44
CA GLU A 449 14.61 37.51 -46.16
C GLU A 449 13.42 36.66 -45.68
N LEU A 450 12.38 37.28 -45.10
CA LEU A 450 11.20 36.58 -44.57
C LEU A 450 10.08 36.45 -45.61
N VAL A 451 10.16 37.15 -46.75
CA VAL A 451 9.08 37.26 -47.74
C VAL A 451 8.68 35.88 -48.29
N ALA A 452 9.66 35.05 -48.64
CA ALA A 452 9.39 33.71 -49.15
C ALA A 452 8.68 32.81 -48.12
N GLU A 453 9.06 32.91 -46.84
CA GLU A 453 8.44 32.14 -45.76
C GLU A 453 7.01 32.64 -45.49
N VAL A 454 6.81 33.96 -45.48
CA VAL A 454 5.49 34.61 -45.30
C VAL A 454 4.52 34.16 -46.39
N VAL A 455 4.94 34.21 -47.65
CA VAL A 455 4.11 33.79 -48.79
C VAL A 455 3.70 32.32 -48.66
N LYS A 456 4.65 31.42 -48.40
CA LYS A 456 4.36 29.99 -48.22
C LYS A 456 3.49 29.73 -46.99
N GLY A 457 3.71 30.48 -45.91
CA GLY A 457 2.91 30.44 -44.70
C GLY A 457 1.46 30.85 -44.95
N ALA A 458 1.23 31.92 -45.71
CA ALA A 458 -0.11 32.37 -46.11
C ALA A 458 -0.82 31.35 -47.03
N LEU A 459 -0.05 30.58 -47.79
CA LEU A 459 -0.50 29.44 -48.61
C LEU A 459 -0.57 28.11 -47.83
N GLY A 460 -0.54 28.16 -46.49
CA GLY A 460 -0.66 26.99 -45.64
C GLY A 460 -1.98 26.21 -45.85
N PRO A 461 -2.07 24.98 -45.32
CA PRO A 461 -3.22 24.09 -45.54
C PRO A 461 -4.52 24.59 -44.90
N ALA A 462 -4.44 25.47 -43.90
CA ALA A 462 -5.60 26.14 -43.32
C ALA A 462 -6.15 27.25 -44.25
N GLY A 463 -7.40 27.70 -44.07
CA GLY A 463 -7.94 28.86 -44.79
C GLY A 463 -7.10 30.13 -44.56
N PHE A 464 -7.19 31.10 -45.48
CA PHE A 464 -6.31 32.28 -45.54
C PHE A 464 -6.21 33.01 -44.19
N GLU A 465 -7.33 33.36 -43.57
CA GLU A 465 -7.35 34.06 -42.26
C GLU A 465 -6.55 33.33 -41.17
N LYS A 466 -6.70 32.01 -41.08
CA LYS A 466 -5.99 31.19 -40.08
C LYS A 466 -4.51 31.06 -40.41
N ALA A 467 -4.17 30.91 -41.70
CA ALA A 467 -2.79 30.83 -42.17
C ALA A 467 -2.06 32.17 -41.98
N TRP A 468 -2.72 33.28 -42.29
CA TRP A 468 -2.21 34.65 -42.13
C TRP A 468 -1.99 35.01 -40.65
N ARG A 469 -2.95 34.67 -39.79
CA ARG A 469 -2.79 34.84 -38.34
C ARG A 469 -1.58 34.07 -37.79
N ALA A 470 -1.33 32.86 -38.30
CA ALA A 470 -0.16 32.06 -37.91
C ALA A 470 1.16 32.66 -38.42
N VAL A 471 1.17 33.30 -39.59
CA VAL A 471 2.33 34.06 -40.08
C VAL A 471 2.62 35.24 -39.16
N LEU A 472 1.61 36.07 -38.84
CA LEU A 472 1.78 37.21 -37.93
C LEU A 472 2.26 36.77 -36.53
N GLY A 473 1.78 35.63 -36.03
CA GLY A 473 2.25 35.05 -34.77
C GLY A 473 3.74 34.68 -34.78
N ARG A 474 4.22 34.09 -35.88
CA ARG A 474 5.65 33.76 -36.04
C ARG A 474 6.51 35.01 -36.15
N LEU A 475 6.06 36.01 -36.91
CA LEU A 475 6.78 37.29 -37.03
C LEU A 475 6.89 38.02 -35.68
N ALA A 476 5.85 37.97 -34.86
CA ALA A 476 5.87 38.53 -33.51
C ALA A 476 6.86 37.81 -32.57
N CYS A 477 7.15 36.53 -32.80
CA CYS A 477 8.11 35.76 -32.00
C CYS A 477 9.57 36.15 -32.28
N LEU A 478 9.89 36.62 -33.49
CA LEU A 478 11.28 36.89 -33.91
C LEU A 478 11.97 38.01 -33.10
N PRO A 479 11.34 39.19 -32.90
CA PRO A 479 11.91 40.26 -32.08
C PRO A 479 11.48 40.18 -30.60
N ALA A 480 10.64 39.20 -30.23
CA ALA A 480 10.19 39.05 -28.84
C ALA A 480 11.38 38.86 -27.91
N ILE A 481 11.21 39.29 -26.66
CA ILE A 481 12.24 39.20 -25.65
C ILE A 481 12.54 37.71 -25.47
N ARG A 482 13.82 37.34 -25.60
CA ARG A 482 14.23 35.95 -25.41
C ARG A 482 13.95 35.56 -23.97
N ALA A 483 13.49 34.33 -23.78
CA ALA A 483 13.38 33.71 -22.49
C ALA A 483 14.71 33.86 -21.72
N GLY A 484 14.69 34.47 -20.52
CA GLY A 484 15.89 34.66 -19.70
C GLY A 484 16.60 36.00 -19.89
N HIS A 485 16.12 36.89 -20.78
CA HIS A 485 16.73 38.21 -20.93
C HIS A 485 16.41 39.09 -19.72
N PRO A 486 17.41 39.69 -19.06
CA PRO A 486 17.19 40.50 -17.87
C PRO A 486 16.51 41.83 -18.24
N LEU A 487 15.41 42.15 -17.58
CA LEU A 487 14.73 43.45 -17.70
C LEU A 487 15.01 44.31 -16.46
N ALA A 488 15.30 45.59 -16.69
CA ALA A 488 15.31 46.59 -15.64
C ALA A 488 13.87 46.85 -15.15
N GLN A 489 13.70 47.35 -13.92
CA GLN A 489 12.39 47.58 -13.31
C GLN A 489 11.46 48.45 -14.18
N ALA A 490 11.98 49.54 -14.74
CA ALA A 490 11.20 50.41 -15.64
C ALA A 490 10.75 49.68 -16.91
N SER A 491 11.61 48.85 -17.51
CA SER A 491 11.27 48.06 -18.70
C SER A 491 10.26 46.96 -18.39
N ALA A 492 10.36 46.32 -17.22
CA ALA A 492 9.41 45.32 -16.76
C ALA A 492 8.03 45.95 -16.52
N GLN A 493 7.97 47.11 -15.85
CA GLN A 493 6.71 47.84 -15.66
C GLN A 493 6.10 48.27 -17.00
N ALA A 494 6.90 48.83 -17.92
CA ALA A 494 6.42 49.22 -19.25
C ALA A 494 5.86 48.04 -20.05
N LEU A 495 6.44 46.84 -19.92
CA LEU A 495 5.92 45.64 -20.55
C LEU A 495 4.56 45.22 -19.96
N LEU A 496 4.37 45.32 -18.64
CA LEU A 496 3.08 45.05 -18.00
C LEU A 496 2.02 46.07 -18.44
N ASP A 497 2.38 47.35 -18.53
CA ASP A 497 1.48 48.42 -18.97
C ASP A 497 1.05 48.23 -20.44
N GLN A 498 1.98 47.88 -21.31
CA GLN A 498 1.69 47.57 -22.72
C GLN A 498 0.84 46.31 -22.86
N LEU A 499 1.09 45.28 -22.05
CA LEU A 499 0.26 44.07 -22.04
C LEU A 499 -1.18 44.42 -21.62
N ALA A 500 -1.36 45.27 -20.60
CA ALA A 500 -2.68 45.69 -20.16
C ALA A 500 -3.46 46.51 -21.20
N ALA A 501 -2.76 47.15 -22.14
CA ALA A 501 -3.36 47.90 -23.25
C ALA A 501 -3.79 47.02 -24.44
N CYS A 502 -3.39 45.73 -24.47
CA CYS A 502 -3.80 44.81 -25.52
C CYS A 502 -5.30 44.49 -25.47
N GLU A 503 -5.90 44.25 -26.63
CA GLU A 503 -7.29 43.78 -26.78
C GLU A 503 -7.46 42.37 -26.18
N THR A 504 -6.45 41.50 -26.36
CA THR A 504 -6.47 40.10 -25.90
C THR A 504 -5.23 39.74 -25.05
N PRO A 505 -5.12 40.31 -23.85
CA PRO A 505 -3.89 40.27 -23.06
C PRO A 505 -3.61 38.92 -22.40
N TRP A 506 -4.56 37.98 -22.42
CA TRP A 506 -4.54 36.73 -21.62
C TRP A 506 -3.79 35.56 -22.23
N VAL A 507 -3.62 35.57 -23.55
CA VAL A 507 -3.04 34.44 -24.30
C VAL A 507 -2.09 34.99 -25.35
N CYS A 508 -0.96 34.36 -25.61
CA CYS A 508 -0.10 34.73 -26.72
C CYS A 508 -0.71 34.26 -28.06
N PRO A 509 -0.16 34.67 -29.21
CA PRO A 509 -0.66 34.27 -30.54
C PRO A 509 -0.67 32.75 -30.77
N HIS A 510 0.20 32.03 -30.04
CA HIS A 510 0.32 30.57 -30.08
C HIS A 510 -0.60 29.84 -29.09
N GLY A 511 -1.39 30.57 -28.29
CA GLY A 511 -2.38 30.01 -27.35
C GLY A 511 -1.85 29.71 -25.95
N ARG A 512 -0.60 30.07 -25.62
CA ARG A 512 -0.06 29.97 -24.26
C ARG A 512 -0.62 31.10 -23.38
N PRO A 513 -0.95 30.88 -22.10
CA PRO A 513 -1.36 31.97 -21.22
C PRO A 513 -0.20 32.95 -21.02
N THR A 514 -0.50 34.24 -21.02
CA THR A 514 0.48 35.31 -20.73
C THR A 514 0.66 35.52 -19.23
N ALA A 515 -0.41 35.30 -18.46
CA ALA A 515 -0.45 35.57 -17.03
C ALA A 515 -1.21 34.49 -16.26
N LEU A 516 -0.74 34.24 -15.03
CA LEU A 516 -1.30 33.31 -14.07
C LEU A 516 -1.56 34.07 -12.75
N VAL A 517 -2.66 33.76 -12.07
CA VAL A 517 -3.13 34.51 -10.89
C VAL A 517 -3.22 33.63 -9.66
N LEU A 518 -2.71 34.15 -8.54
CA LEU A 518 -2.78 33.55 -7.21
C LEU A 518 -3.42 34.55 -6.25
N SER A 519 -4.67 34.30 -5.85
CA SER A 519 -5.33 35.13 -4.84
C SER A 519 -4.67 34.99 -3.46
N GLU A 520 -4.69 36.05 -2.64
CA GLU A 520 -4.17 35.99 -1.27
C GLU A 520 -4.88 34.92 -0.44
N LEU A 521 -6.19 34.74 -0.62
CA LEU A 521 -6.97 33.69 0.04
C LEU A 521 -6.47 32.29 -0.35
N GLU A 522 -6.09 32.09 -1.60
CA GLU A 522 -5.53 30.84 -2.08
C GLU A 522 -4.12 30.59 -1.53
N LEU A 523 -3.28 31.63 -1.44
CA LEU A 523 -1.99 31.54 -0.74
C LEU A 523 -2.20 31.19 0.74
N ALA A 524 -3.10 31.88 1.44
CA ALA A 524 -3.43 31.62 2.84
C ALA A 524 -3.91 30.18 3.06
N ARG A 525 -4.81 29.67 2.20
CA ARG A 525 -5.26 28.27 2.20
C ARG A 525 -4.11 27.30 1.98
N ARG A 526 -3.24 27.55 0.99
CA ARG A 526 -2.08 26.70 0.68
C ARG A 526 -1.06 26.64 1.84
N PHE A 527 -0.98 27.69 2.66
CA PHE A 527 -0.18 27.71 3.89
C PHE A 527 -0.96 27.29 5.16
N GLY A 528 -2.18 26.75 5.03
CA GLY A 528 -2.98 26.26 6.15
C GLY A 528 -3.56 27.35 7.08
N ARG A 529 -3.57 28.61 6.65
CA ARG A 529 -4.12 29.75 7.40
C ARG A 529 -5.64 29.83 7.22
N ARG A 530 -6.38 30.00 8.32
CA ARG A 530 -7.85 30.18 8.31
C ARG A 530 -8.19 31.68 8.30
N GLY A 531 -8.21 32.28 7.10
CA GLY A 531 -8.62 33.68 6.85
C GLY A 531 -7.50 34.57 6.29
N GLN A 532 -7.88 35.64 5.57
CA GLN A 532 -6.97 36.72 5.19
C GLN A 532 -6.46 37.39 6.47
N ARG A 533 -5.14 37.49 6.65
CA ARG A 533 -4.60 38.48 7.58
C ARG A 533 -4.61 39.78 6.81
N ALA A 534 -5.56 40.67 7.10
CA ALA A 534 -5.52 42.04 6.60
C ALA A 534 -4.21 42.68 7.08
N VAL A 535 -3.17 42.64 6.25
CA VAL A 535 -2.02 43.52 6.37
C VAL A 535 -2.42 44.75 5.58
N PRO A 536 -2.63 45.92 6.20
CA PRO A 536 -3.06 47.10 5.49
C PRO A 536 -2.05 47.43 4.38
N PHE A 537 -2.56 47.66 3.18
CA PHE A 537 -1.79 48.15 2.04
C PHE A 537 -1.13 49.47 2.48
N ARG A 538 0.20 49.55 2.46
CA ARG A 538 0.86 50.85 2.58
C ARG A 538 0.59 51.58 1.27
N GLU A 539 -0.34 52.52 1.30
CA GLU A 539 -0.36 53.61 0.33
C GLU A 539 1.03 54.25 0.39
N VAL A 540 1.76 54.14 -0.72
CA VAL A 540 2.98 54.91 -0.89
C VAL A 540 2.48 56.31 -1.17
N GLU A 541 2.68 57.21 -0.20
CA GLU A 541 2.48 58.64 -0.39
C GLU A 541 3.23 59.06 -1.66
N GLU A 542 2.49 59.62 -2.63
CA GLU A 542 3.06 60.40 -3.72
C GLU A 542 3.74 61.62 -3.08
N GLU A 543 5.04 61.51 -2.78
CA GLU A 543 5.88 62.69 -2.58
C GLU A 543 6.18 63.29 -3.97
N ALA A 544 5.74 64.54 -4.10
CA ALA A 544 5.72 65.39 -5.28
C ALA A 544 7.10 65.74 -5.87
#